data_AF-A0A1D2QR95-F1
#
_entry.id   AF-A0A1D2QR95-F1
#
_cell.length_a   1.000
_cell.length_b   1.000
_cell.length_c   1.000
_cell.angle_alpha   90.00
_cell.angle_beta   90.00
_cell.angle_gamma   90.00
#
_symmetry.space_group_name_H-M   'P 1'
#
loop_
_entity.id
_entity.type
_entity.pdbx_description
1 polymer ?
#
loop_
_entity_poly.entity_id
_entity_poly.type
_entity_poly.pdbx_seq_one_letter_code
_entity_poly.pdbx_strand_id
1 'polypeptide(L)'
;MSQSYPEVQPEDFMKISRDKPSHLLIEQQLITLGSRIGNGGTFKKEILKLVGWNGGSLTTYASRAELAAEAFNRIRAALEGVESAEELKEKLIQLH
;
A
#
# COMPACT_ATOMS: atom_id res chain seq x y z
N MET A 1 7.46 -18.63 2.57
CA MET A 1 6.03 -18.56 2.20
C MET A 1 5.84 -17.26 1.43
N SER A 2 5.82 -17.33 0.10
CA SER A 2 5.66 -16.15 -0.75
C SER A 2 4.27 -15.56 -0.54
N GLN A 3 4.16 -14.48 0.25
CA GLN A 3 2.90 -13.76 0.37
C GLN A 3 2.65 -12.98 -0.93
N SER A 4 2.03 -13.64 -1.90
CA SER A 4 1.45 -12.94 -3.06
C SER A 4 0.15 -12.29 -2.60
N TYR A 5 0.18 -10.97 -2.43
CA TYR A 5 -1.03 -10.19 -2.22
C TYR A 5 -1.82 -10.18 -3.54
N PRO A 6 -3.15 -10.40 -3.51
CA PRO A 6 -3.96 -10.28 -4.72
C PRO A 6 -3.90 -8.84 -5.25
N GLU A 7 -4.10 -8.68 -6.56
CA GLU A 7 -4.23 -7.35 -7.15
C GLU A 7 -5.35 -6.57 -6.48
N VAL A 8 -5.06 -5.35 -6.07
CA VAL A 8 -6.07 -4.44 -5.55
C VAL A 8 -6.84 -3.90 -6.73
N GLN A 9 -8.13 -4.22 -6.84
CA GLN A 9 -8.98 -3.64 -7.86
C GLN A 9 -9.69 -2.39 -7.30
N PRO A 10 -9.99 -1.39 -8.14
CA PRO A 10 -10.76 -0.22 -7.72
C PRO A 10 -12.13 -0.64 -7.15
N GLU A 11 -12.71 -1.70 -7.71
CA GLU A 11 -13.97 -2.26 -7.24
C GLU A 11 -13.91 -2.75 -5.79
N ASP A 12 -12.75 -3.16 -5.26
CA ASP A 12 -12.60 -3.58 -3.85
C ASP A 12 -12.81 -2.42 -2.86
N PHE A 13 -12.62 -1.17 -3.31
CA PHE A 13 -12.92 0.00 -2.47
C PHE A 13 -14.40 0.37 -2.46
N MET A 14 -15.16 -0.07 -3.47
CA MET A 14 -16.60 0.17 -3.58
C MET A 14 -17.43 -1.03 -3.12
N LYS A 15 -16.91 -2.25 -3.27
CA LYS A 15 -17.52 -3.49 -2.79
C LYS A 15 -17.07 -3.74 -1.36
N ILE A 16 -17.99 -3.64 -0.41
CA ILE A 16 -17.79 -4.15 0.94
C ILE A 16 -17.88 -5.68 0.87
N SER A 17 -16.79 -6.32 0.46
CA SER A 17 -16.66 -7.77 0.44
C SER A 17 -16.49 -8.30 1.87
N ARG A 18 -17.03 -9.49 2.15
CA ARG A 18 -16.86 -10.19 3.44
C ARG A 18 -15.43 -10.68 3.67
N ASP A 19 -14.66 -10.84 2.60
CA ASP A 19 -13.25 -11.20 2.65
C ASP A 19 -12.38 -9.96 2.91
N LYS A 20 -11.27 -10.13 3.63
CA LYS A 20 -10.38 -9.00 3.96
C LYS A 20 -9.80 -8.46 2.65
N PRO A 21 -10.13 -7.22 2.25
CA PRO A 21 -9.73 -6.73 0.95
C PRO A 21 -8.20 -6.56 0.89
N SER A 22 -7.62 -6.79 -0.28
CA SER A 22 -6.17 -6.85 -0.50
C SER A 22 -5.44 -5.58 -0.06
N HIS A 23 -6.08 -4.41 -0.19
CA HIS A 23 -5.52 -3.14 0.27
C HIS A 23 -5.30 -3.11 1.80
N LEU A 24 -6.18 -3.73 2.59
CA LEU A 24 -6.04 -3.79 4.05
C LEU A 24 -4.83 -4.65 4.47
N LEU A 25 -4.54 -5.73 3.74
CA LEU A 25 -3.37 -6.57 3.99
C LEU A 25 -2.07 -5.81 3.70
N ILE A 26 -2.02 -5.11 2.57
CA ILE A 26 -0.87 -4.27 2.21
C ILE A 26 -0.69 -3.13 3.24
N GLU A 27 -1.79 -2.51 3.66
CA GLU A 27 -1.75 -1.41 4.63
C GLU A 27 -1.24 -1.88 6.01
N GLN A 28 -1.73 -3.03 6.49
CA GLN A 28 -1.19 -3.67 7.69
C GLN A 28 0.30 -3.93 7.55
N GLN A 29 0.74 -4.44 6.39
CA GLN A 29 2.14 -4.73 6.18
C GLN A 29 3.01 -3.47 6.18
N LEU A 30 2.55 -2.39 5.55
CA LEU A 30 3.22 -1.08 5.62
C LEU A 30 3.32 -0.58 7.06
N ILE A 31 2.25 -0.70 7.85
CA ILE A 31 2.25 -0.29 9.25
C ILE A 31 3.20 -1.16 10.07
N THR A 32 3.23 -2.48 9.84
CA THR A 32 4.16 -3.39 10.52
C THR A 32 5.61 -3.08 10.16
N LEU A 33 5.91 -2.88 8.88
CA LEU A 33 7.25 -2.50 8.42
C LEU A 33 7.68 -1.16 9.00
N GLY A 34 6.83 -0.13 8.90
CA GLY A 34 7.12 1.18 9.46
C GLY A 34 7.18 1.17 11.00
N SER A 35 6.40 0.33 11.67
CA SER A 35 6.45 0.19 13.14
C SER A 35 7.76 -0.41 13.61
N ARG A 36 8.42 -1.28 12.81
CA ARG A 36 9.75 -1.82 13.14
C ARG A 36 10.82 -0.72 13.22
N ILE A 37 10.69 0.33 12.43
CA ILE A 37 11.59 1.52 12.44
C ILE A 37 11.05 2.66 13.32
N GLY A 38 10.02 2.41 14.14
CA GLY A 38 9.41 3.40 15.05
C GLY A 38 8.54 4.47 14.37
N ASN A 39 8.23 4.34 13.08
CA ASN A 39 7.57 5.38 12.27
C ASN A 39 6.41 4.85 11.40
N GLY A 40 5.61 3.90 11.91
CA GLY A 40 4.52 3.24 11.14
C GLY A 40 3.56 4.19 10.41
N GLY A 41 3.07 5.21 11.12
CA GLY A 41 2.13 6.19 10.56
C GLY A 41 2.75 7.13 9.52
N THR A 42 3.99 7.56 9.74
CA THR A 42 4.73 8.44 8.81
C THR A 42 5.18 7.68 7.58
N PHE A 43 5.71 6.47 7.76
CA PHE A 43 6.16 5.60 6.69
C PHE A 43 5.03 5.25 5.72
N LYS A 44 3.87 4.82 6.22
CA LYS A 44 2.68 4.60 5.39
C LYS A 44 2.37 5.82 4.51
N LYS A 45 2.37 7.02 5.09
CA LYS A 45 2.08 8.26 4.37
C LYS A 45 3.13 8.57 3.30
N GLU A 46 4.41 8.41 3.61
CA GLU A 46 5.50 8.60 2.64
C GLU A 46 5.39 7.63 1.47
N ILE A 47 5.17 6.34 1.75
CA ILE A 47 5.06 5.30 0.72
C ILE A 47 3.87 5.56 -0.19
N LEU A 48 2.70 5.84 0.41
CA LEU A 48 1.50 6.21 -0.35
C LEU A 48 1.78 7.42 -1.25
N LYS A 49 2.43 8.47 -0.72
CA LYS A 49 2.79 9.66 -1.51
C LYS A 49 3.77 9.33 -2.65
N LEU A 50 4.76 8.47 -2.41
CA LEU A 50 5.74 8.02 -3.41
C LEU A 50 5.08 7.30 -4.58
N VAL A 51 4.07 6.48 -4.32
CA VAL A 51 3.31 5.79 -5.38
C VAL A 51 2.21 6.65 -6.02
N GLY A 52 2.19 7.96 -5.75
CA GLY A 52 1.27 8.91 -6.35
C GLY A 52 -0.06 9.08 -5.60
N TRP A 53 -0.25 8.42 -4.45
CA TRP A 53 -1.42 8.63 -3.61
C TRP A 53 -1.32 9.96 -2.85
N ASN A 54 -2.05 10.95 -3.34
CA ASN A 54 -2.23 12.26 -2.69
C ASN A 54 -3.57 12.38 -1.96
N GLY A 55 -4.10 11.27 -1.42
CA GLY A 55 -5.32 11.32 -0.62
C GLY A 55 -5.09 12.12 0.65
N GLY A 56 -5.65 13.34 0.70
CA GLY A 56 -5.70 14.12 1.93
C GLY A 56 -6.60 13.45 2.98
N SER A 57 -6.60 13.96 4.20
CA SER A 57 -7.36 13.41 5.35
C SER A 57 -8.86 13.20 5.11
N LEU A 58 -9.42 13.79 4.05
CA LEU A 58 -10.83 13.74 3.65
C LEU A 58 -11.09 12.92 2.37
N THR A 59 -10.06 12.46 1.66
CA THR A 59 -10.22 11.69 0.43
C THR A 59 -10.30 10.21 0.78
N THR A 60 -11.49 9.62 0.66
CA THR A 60 -11.66 8.18 0.86
C THR A 60 -11.08 7.42 -0.32
N TYR A 61 -10.59 6.21 -0.07
CA TYR A 61 -10.13 5.32 -1.14
C TYR A 61 -11.26 5.04 -2.16
N ALA A 62 -12.51 4.96 -1.71
CA ALA A 62 -13.67 4.79 -2.58
C ALA A 62 -13.85 5.94 -3.59
N SER A 63 -13.59 7.19 -3.20
CA SER A 63 -13.68 8.34 -4.13
C SER A 63 -12.57 8.36 -5.18
N ARG A 64 -11.44 7.71 -4.91
CA ARG A 64 -10.30 7.60 -5.84
C ARG A 64 -9.83 6.16 -5.95
N ALA A 65 -10.77 5.27 -6.23
CA ALA A 65 -10.54 3.84 -6.19
C ALA A 65 -9.46 3.39 -7.18
N GLU A 66 -9.40 3.98 -8.38
CA GLU A 66 -8.40 3.68 -9.40
C GLU A 66 -6.99 4.09 -8.95
N LEU A 67 -6.83 5.32 -8.46
CA LEU A 67 -5.55 5.82 -7.93
C LEU A 67 -5.11 5.03 -6.69
N ALA A 68 -6.05 4.65 -5.82
CA ALA A 68 -5.76 3.82 -4.66
C ALA A 68 -5.28 2.44 -5.12
N ALA A 69 -6.05 1.77 -5.98
CA ALA A 69 -5.71 0.47 -6.53
C ALA A 69 -4.34 0.47 -7.19
N GLU A 70 -4.05 1.44 -8.06
CA GLU A 70 -2.74 1.57 -8.72
C GLU A 70 -1.62 1.77 -7.70
N ALA A 71 -1.79 2.68 -6.74
CA ALA A 71 -0.83 2.91 -5.65
C ALA A 71 -0.54 1.62 -4.87
N PHE A 72 -1.58 0.91 -4.43
CA PHE A 72 -1.42 -0.34 -3.69
C PHE A 72 -0.80 -1.45 -4.55
N ASN A 73 -1.11 -1.54 -5.85
CA ASN A 73 -0.49 -2.50 -6.74
C ASN A 73 1.00 -2.23 -6.99
N ARG A 74 1.40 -0.96 -7.06
CA ARG A 74 2.83 -0.58 -7.08
C ARG A 74 3.53 -0.99 -5.79
N ILE A 75 2.91 -0.72 -4.64
CA ILE A 75 3.44 -1.13 -3.33
C ILE A 75 3.55 -2.65 -3.25
N ARG A 76 2.53 -3.40 -3.72
CA ARG A 76 2.56 -4.86 -3.81
C ARG A 76 3.75 -5.34 -4.63
N ALA A 77 3.96 -4.78 -5.83
CA ALA A 77 5.07 -5.16 -6.69
C ALA A 77 6.43 -4.88 -6.02
N ALA A 78 6.54 -3.77 -5.30
CA ALA A 78 7.73 -3.47 -4.51
C ALA A 78 7.87 -4.35 -3.26
N LEU A 79 6.76 -4.76 -2.64
CA LEU A 79 6.71 -5.71 -1.52
C LEU A 79 7.17 -7.12 -1.94
N GLU A 80 7.05 -7.46 -3.22
CA GLU A 80 7.53 -8.73 -3.76
C GLU A 80 9.07 -8.80 -3.70
N GLY A 81 9.58 -9.46 -2.67
CA GLY A 81 11.01 -9.63 -2.43
C GLY A 81 11.66 -8.54 -1.57
N VAL A 82 10.91 -7.83 -0.74
CA VAL A 82 11.46 -6.96 0.31
C VAL A 82 10.87 -7.35 1.67
N GLU A 83 11.70 -7.34 2.71
CA GLU A 83 11.29 -7.73 4.06
C GLU A 83 11.32 -6.54 5.05
N SER A 84 11.87 -5.41 4.60
CA SER A 84 12.10 -4.21 5.41
C SER A 84 11.48 -2.96 4.80
N ALA A 85 11.14 -2.01 5.67
CA ALA A 85 10.60 -0.70 5.28
C ALA A 85 11.57 0.06 4.36
N GLU A 86 12.86 -0.02 4.66
CA GLU A 86 13.92 0.65 3.91
C GLU A 86 14.04 0.07 2.49
N GLU A 87 14.10 -1.25 2.37
CA GLU A 87 14.13 -1.95 1.08
C GLU A 87 12.91 -1.63 0.23
N LEU A 88 11.71 -1.61 0.82
CA LEU A 88 10.49 -1.22 0.11
C LEU A 88 10.59 0.20 -0.45
N LYS A 89 11.09 1.13 0.37
CA LYS A 89 11.26 2.54 -0.02
C LYS A 89 12.29 2.66 -1.14
N GLU A 90 13.45 2.02 -1.01
CA GLU A 90 14.48 1.99 -2.05
C GLU A 90 13.96 1.40 -3.36
N LYS A 91 13.22 0.29 -3.29
CA LYS A 91 12.68 -0.37 -4.49
C LYS A 91 11.63 0.49 -5.19
N LEU A 92 10.79 1.19 -4.42
CA LEU A 92 9.85 2.16 -4.99
C LEU A 92 10.54 3.38 -5.62
N ILE A 93 11.66 3.83 -5.05
CA ILE A 93 12.49 4.90 -5.63
C ILE A 93 13.18 4.42 -6.91
N GLN A 94 13.67 3.18 -6.96
CA GLN A 94 14.31 2.62 -8.16
C GLN A 94 13.32 2.29 -9.30
N LEU A 95 12.03 2.13 -8.99
CA LEU A 95 10.97 1.95 -9.99
C LEU A 95 10.53 3.26 -10.67
N HIS A 96 11.16 4.40 -10.36
CA HIS A 96 10.86 5.73 -10.91
C HIS A 96 12.04 6.28 -11.73
#